data_AF-A0A6C1S5S9-F1
#
_entry.id   AF-A0A6C1S5S9-F1
#
_cell.length_a   1.000
_cell.length_b   1.000
_cell.length_c   1.000
_cell.angle_alpha   90.00
_cell.angle_beta   90.00
_cell.angle_gamma   90.00
#
_symmetry.space_group_name_H-M   'P 1'
#
loop_
_entity.id
_entity.type
_entity.pdbx_description
1 polymer ?
#
loop_
_entity_poly.entity_id
_entity_poly.type
_entity_poly.pdbx_seq_one_letter_code
_entity_poly.pdbx_strand_id
1 'polypeptide(L)'
;MADELLKVLLYFDIFSYPLTKRELIAYSGIPGGAGESADAAIKMLQREGLINRFGGLYYVGANRQNVVRRLNGNNRAVGRMKTAKRFSRLISWFPFVRGVFISGSLSKGFAAKEDDIDYFIVTEPERLWLVRSLLTIFKKVFLFNSYRNFCINYFVDSNHLFIKEHNRYTATEIAFLVPLFNSSMHQRLLDQNSWVKEYYPNLMENNNYDCHNNEPALKRLVEKLLSGPLTGRLDNYLHRRSRSWIRRQFSHMNDDTFARNFRVLRHELKYLPNSQQLSIMDKYNERVNRYLKVAEGPQIGEGPQVTERQQVAEHQRVADPQRAEERHRATDPQRATDPQRATDPQRTTE
;
A
#
# COMPACT_ATOMS: atom_id res chain seq x y z
N MET A 1 -11.00 9.64 21.71
CA MET A 1 -9.65 9.01 21.76
C MET A 1 -9.73 7.50 21.55
N ALA A 2 -10.50 6.75 22.35
CA ALA A 2 -10.67 5.30 22.17
C ALA A 2 -11.06 4.91 20.74
N ASP A 3 -12.07 5.58 20.18
CA ASP A 3 -12.54 5.34 18.80
C ASP A 3 -11.43 5.50 17.77
N GLU A 4 -10.59 6.54 17.90
CA GLU A 4 -9.49 6.79 16.97
C GLU A 4 -8.38 5.73 17.09
N LEU A 5 -8.05 5.30 18.30
CA LEU A 5 -7.11 4.18 18.51
C LEU A 5 -7.67 2.89 17.89
N LEU A 6 -8.96 2.61 18.07
CA LEU A 6 -9.58 1.43 17.48
C LEU A 6 -9.66 1.52 15.96
N LYS A 7 -10.04 2.67 15.39
CA LYS A 7 -10.03 2.92 13.93
C LYS A 7 -8.66 2.64 13.33
N VAL A 8 -7.58 2.99 14.02
CA VAL A 8 -6.22 2.65 13.58
C VAL A 8 -5.97 1.14 13.62
N LEU A 9 -6.33 0.45 14.70
CA LEU A 9 -6.18 -1.00 14.77
C LEU A 9 -7.00 -1.72 13.70
N LEU A 10 -8.23 -1.29 13.45
CA LEU A 10 -9.10 -1.84 12.40
C LEU A 10 -8.48 -1.69 11.01
N TYR A 11 -7.82 -0.56 10.75
CA TYR A 11 -7.09 -0.33 9.51
C TYR A 11 -5.87 -1.26 9.38
N PHE A 12 -5.00 -1.32 10.39
CA PHE A 12 -3.79 -2.15 10.34
C PHE A 12 -4.09 -3.67 10.38
N ASP A 13 -5.23 -4.06 10.94
CA ASP A 13 -5.68 -5.44 10.90
C ASP A 13 -6.01 -5.94 9.47
N ILE A 14 -6.27 -5.04 8.51
CA ILE A 14 -6.45 -5.42 7.08
C ILE A 14 -5.17 -6.07 6.55
N PHE A 15 -4.01 -5.68 7.09
CA PHE A 15 -2.69 -6.20 6.76
C PHE A 15 -2.20 -7.26 7.75
N SER A 16 -3.06 -7.69 8.68
CA SER A 16 -2.72 -8.60 9.77
C SER A 16 -1.49 -8.09 10.56
N TYR A 17 -1.49 -6.80 10.88
CA TYR A 17 -0.36 -6.10 11.49
C TYR A 17 -0.74 -5.53 12.87
N PRO A 18 -0.65 -6.35 13.94
CA PRO A 18 -0.78 -5.88 15.31
C PRO A 18 0.20 -4.75 15.63
N LEU A 19 -0.22 -3.79 16.45
CA LEU A 19 0.52 -2.58 16.76
C LEU A 19 1.04 -2.58 18.20
N THR A 20 2.23 -2.06 18.41
CA THR A 20 2.71 -1.70 19.75
C THR A 20 1.92 -0.50 20.29
N LYS A 21 1.96 -0.26 21.61
CA LYS A 21 1.37 0.95 22.20
C LYS A 21 1.90 2.23 21.53
N ARG A 22 3.22 2.28 21.26
CA ARG A 22 3.86 3.44 20.64
C ARG A 22 3.34 3.68 19.23
N GLU A 23 3.25 2.62 18.41
CA GLU A 23 2.69 2.70 17.06
C GLU A 23 1.21 3.10 17.10
N LEU A 24 0.42 2.52 18.00
CA LEU A 24 -1.00 2.85 18.15
C LEU A 24 -1.21 4.33 18.42
N ILE A 25 -0.43 4.92 19.33
CA ILE A 25 -0.48 6.35 19.63
C ILE A 25 0.04 7.19 18.46
N ALA A 26 1.17 6.80 17.87
CA ALA A 26 1.78 7.54 16.76
C ALA A 26 0.87 7.58 15.52
N TYR A 27 0.10 6.52 15.29
CA TYR A 27 -0.75 6.37 14.10
C TYR A 27 -2.19 6.85 14.31
N SER A 28 -2.58 7.17 15.55
CA SER A 28 -3.95 7.50 15.99
C SER A 28 -4.61 8.70 15.30
N GLY A 29 -3.86 9.56 14.59
CA GLY A 29 -4.42 10.81 14.08
C GLY A 29 -4.65 11.88 15.16
N ILE A 30 -4.33 11.62 16.44
CA ILE A 30 -4.58 12.55 17.55
C ILE A 30 -3.33 13.39 17.83
N PRO A 31 -3.30 14.70 17.58
CA PRO A 31 -2.10 15.52 17.82
C PRO A 31 -1.66 15.54 19.29
N GLY A 32 -0.35 15.73 19.54
CA GLY A 32 0.18 16.10 20.86
C GLY A 32 0.64 14.95 21.75
N GLY A 33 0.56 13.70 21.29
CA GLY A 33 1.00 12.53 22.06
C GLY A 33 0.04 12.16 23.19
N ALA A 34 -0.48 10.94 23.17
CA ALA A 34 -1.68 10.60 23.92
C ALA A 34 -1.50 10.32 25.43
N GLY A 35 -0.30 10.51 26.02
CA GLY A 35 -0.05 10.50 27.48
C GLY A 35 -0.80 9.42 28.29
N GLU A 36 -1.29 9.80 29.47
CA GLU A 36 -2.12 8.97 30.36
C GLU A 36 -3.51 8.66 29.76
N SER A 37 -4.03 9.58 28.93
CA SER A 37 -5.33 9.44 28.28
C SER A 37 -5.38 8.24 27.32
N ALA A 38 -4.28 7.90 26.64
CA ALA A 38 -4.20 6.72 25.78
C ALA A 38 -4.21 5.43 26.60
N ASP A 39 -3.57 5.40 27.76
CA ASP A 39 -3.59 4.21 28.62
C ASP A 39 -5.00 3.92 29.13
N ALA A 40 -5.72 4.96 29.55
CA ALA A 40 -7.12 4.84 29.95
C ALA A 40 -7.98 4.31 28.79
N ALA A 41 -7.83 4.89 27.59
CA ALA A 41 -8.57 4.49 26.39
C ALA A 41 -8.25 3.03 25.96
N ILE A 42 -6.98 2.63 25.98
CA ILE A 42 -6.57 1.25 25.66
C ILE A 42 -7.17 0.27 26.67
N LYS A 43 -7.08 0.57 27.97
CA LYS A 43 -7.67 -0.27 29.03
C LYS A 43 -9.17 -0.40 28.85
N MET A 44 -9.86 0.69 28.51
CA MET A 44 -11.30 0.69 28.23
C MET A 44 -11.64 -0.26 27.08
N LEU A 45 -10.98 -0.10 25.93
CA LEU A 45 -11.18 -0.98 24.75
C LEU A 45 -10.91 -2.46 25.05
N GLN A 46 -9.94 -2.76 25.93
CA GLN A 46 -9.67 -4.13 26.37
C GLN A 46 -10.77 -4.67 27.28
N ARG A 47 -11.28 -3.87 28.21
CA ARG A 47 -12.38 -4.27 29.12
C ARG A 47 -13.67 -4.54 28.35
N GLU A 48 -13.92 -3.80 27.28
CA GLU A 48 -15.04 -4.01 26.36
C GLU A 48 -14.82 -5.19 25.40
N GLY A 49 -13.64 -5.82 25.41
CA GLY A 49 -13.32 -6.97 24.55
C GLY A 49 -13.11 -6.60 23.07
N LEU A 50 -13.02 -5.31 22.74
CA LEU A 50 -12.85 -4.81 21.37
C LEU A 50 -11.43 -5.03 20.85
N ILE A 51 -10.44 -4.97 21.74
CA ILE A 51 -9.04 -5.21 21.41
C ILE A 51 -8.42 -6.23 22.37
N ASN A 52 -7.51 -7.01 21.83
CA ASN A 52 -6.71 -7.98 22.56
C ASN A 52 -5.26 -7.53 22.63
N ARG A 53 -4.52 -8.05 23.63
CA ARG A 53 -3.09 -7.79 23.80
C ARG A 53 -2.34 -9.09 23.98
N PHE A 54 -1.28 -9.27 23.20
CA PHE A 54 -0.36 -10.40 23.38
C PHE A 54 1.07 -9.98 22.99
N GLY A 55 2.06 -10.32 23.83
CA GLY A 55 3.47 -9.98 23.58
C GLY A 55 3.74 -8.48 23.43
N GLY A 56 2.99 -7.62 24.12
CA GLY A 56 3.09 -6.16 24.01
C GLY A 56 2.45 -5.55 22.75
N LEU A 57 1.84 -6.37 21.89
CA LEU A 57 1.14 -5.95 20.67
C LEU A 57 -0.37 -6.00 20.87
N TYR A 58 -1.07 -5.02 20.31
CA TYR A 58 -2.52 -4.85 20.33
C TYR A 58 -3.10 -5.20 18.96
N TYR A 59 -4.24 -5.88 18.95
CA TYR A 59 -4.92 -6.35 17.74
C TYR A 59 -6.42 -6.51 17.97
N VAL A 60 -7.20 -6.61 16.89
CA VAL A 60 -8.64 -6.85 16.92
C VAL A 60 -8.93 -8.33 16.68
N GLY A 61 -9.99 -8.85 17.30
CA GLY A 61 -10.40 -10.25 17.15
C GLY A 61 -9.47 -11.23 17.86
N ALA A 62 -9.62 -12.53 17.59
CA ALA A 62 -9.00 -13.61 18.37
C ALA A 62 -7.68 -14.16 17.79
N ASN A 63 -7.26 -13.74 16.58
CA ASN A 63 -6.17 -14.41 15.87
C ASN A 63 -4.77 -14.00 16.38
N ARG A 64 -4.33 -14.66 17.45
CA ARG A 64 -2.98 -14.50 18.02
C ARG A 64 -1.85 -14.87 17.06
N GLN A 65 -2.11 -15.64 15.99
CA GLN A 65 -1.07 -15.97 15.00
C GLN A 65 -0.56 -14.72 14.27
N ASN A 66 -1.38 -13.67 14.15
CA ASN A 66 -0.97 -12.39 13.58
C ASN A 66 0.17 -11.74 14.36
N VAL A 67 0.21 -11.92 15.68
CA VAL A 67 1.31 -11.42 16.53
C VAL A 67 2.61 -12.16 16.22
N VAL A 68 2.56 -13.49 16.14
CA VAL A 68 3.75 -14.31 15.80
C VAL A 68 4.25 -13.97 14.40
N ARG A 69 3.33 -13.86 13.42
CA ARG A 69 3.62 -13.42 12.05
C ARG A 69 4.33 -12.06 12.04
N ARG A 70 3.80 -11.09 12.78
CA ARG A 70 4.31 -9.72 12.90
C ARG A 70 5.74 -9.68 13.47
N LEU A 71 6.03 -10.41 14.54
CA LEU A 71 7.37 -10.49 15.12
C LEU A 71 8.37 -11.15 14.16
N ASN A 72 8.01 -12.27 13.54
CA ASN A 72 8.84 -12.94 12.53
C ASN A 72 9.07 -12.06 11.29
N GLY A 73 8.07 -11.27 10.90
CA GLY A 73 8.18 -10.30 9.81
C GLY A 73 9.14 -9.16 10.12
N ASN A 74 9.10 -8.62 11.33
CA ASN A 74 10.06 -7.60 11.79
C ASN A 74 11.50 -8.10 11.77
N ASN A 75 11.75 -9.29 12.31
CA ASN A 75 13.10 -9.87 12.32
C ASN A 75 13.66 -10.03 10.89
N ARG A 76 12.82 -10.45 9.94
CA ARG A 76 13.21 -10.53 8.52
C ARG A 76 13.41 -9.16 7.89
N ALA A 77 12.57 -8.17 8.22
CA ALA A 77 12.68 -6.82 7.69
C ALA A 77 14.05 -6.19 7.97
N VAL A 78 14.64 -6.44 9.14
CA VAL A 78 16.00 -5.97 9.48
C VAL A 78 17.04 -6.45 8.45
N GLY A 79 17.01 -7.73 8.08
CA GLY A 79 17.88 -8.29 7.05
C GLY A 79 17.57 -7.76 5.66
N ARG A 80 16.28 -7.71 5.29
CA ARG A 80 15.82 -7.22 3.97
C ARG A 80 16.16 -5.75 3.74
N MET A 81 16.13 -4.92 4.78
CA MET A 81 16.53 -3.52 4.72
C MET A 81 18.01 -3.35 4.32
N LYS A 82 18.91 -4.26 4.72
CA LYS A 82 20.31 -4.24 4.26
C LYS A 82 20.41 -4.46 2.75
N THR A 83 19.60 -5.38 2.21
CA THR A 83 19.50 -5.60 0.76
C THR A 83 18.91 -4.39 0.05
N ALA A 84 17.84 -3.80 0.61
CA ALA A 84 17.21 -2.60 0.09
C ALA A 84 18.19 -1.42 -0.04
N LYS A 85 19.07 -1.22 0.96
CA LYS A 85 20.14 -0.21 0.91
C LYS A 85 21.13 -0.42 -0.23
N ARG A 86 21.55 -1.67 -0.48
CA ARG A 86 22.48 -2.00 -1.57
C ARG A 86 21.88 -1.69 -2.94
N PHE A 87 20.64 -2.13 -3.16
CA PHE A 87 19.95 -1.88 -4.41
C PHE A 87 19.53 -0.42 -4.57
N SER A 88 19.21 0.30 -3.49
CA SER A 88 18.96 1.76 -3.54
C SER A 88 20.19 2.52 -4.04
N ARG A 89 21.39 2.17 -3.54
CA ARG A 89 22.65 2.74 -4.03
C ARG A 89 22.83 2.47 -5.53
N LEU A 90 22.60 1.23 -5.97
CA LEU A 90 22.68 0.88 -7.39
C LEU A 90 21.67 1.68 -8.25
N ILE A 91 20.42 1.76 -7.83
CA ILE A 91 19.37 2.53 -8.53
C ILE A 91 19.75 4.01 -8.61
N SER A 92 20.29 4.58 -7.54
CA SER A 92 20.68 6.00 -7.47
C SER A 92 21.76 6.41 -8.49
N TRP A 93 22.53 5.43 -9.01
CA TRP A 93 23.60 5.66 -9.98
C TRP A 93 23.09 5.78 -11.41
N PHE A 94 21.84 5.41 -11.68
CA PHE A 94 21.24 5.60 -12.99
C PHE A 94 21.07 7.10 -13.27
N PRO A 95 21.36 7.55 -14.50
CA PRO A 95 21.20 8.95 -14.88
C PRO A 95 19.75 9.38 -14.68
N PHE A 96 19.56 10.62 -14.25
CA PHE A 96 18.27 11.27 -14.00
C PHE A 96 17.47 10.75 -12.80
N VAL A 97 18.01 9.82 -12.00
CA VAL A 97 17.41 9.47 -10.70
C VAL A 97 17.71 10.57 -9.69
N ARG A 98 16.68 11.05 -8.99
CA ARG A 98 16.77 12.14 -8.00
C ARG A 98 16.41 11.73 -6.60
N GLY A 99 15.68 10.64 -6.41
CA GLY A 99 15.35 10.07 -5.10
C GLY A 99 15.03 8.59 -5.20
N VAL A 100 15.42 7.83 -4.17
CA VAL A 100 15.06 6.40 -4.04
C VAL A 100 14.60 6.14 -2.62
N PHE A 101 13.33 5.77 -2.48
CA PHE A 101 12.68 5.53 -1.20
C PHE A 101 12.11 4.11 -1.18
N ILE A 102 12.10 3.48 -0.01
CA ILE A 102 11.44 2.18 0.18
C ILE A 102 9.97 2.42 0.50
N SER A 103 9.11 1.66 -0.17
CA SER A 103 7.65 1.65 0.02
C SER A 103 7.18 0.26 0.48
N GLY A 104 5.88 0.00 0.40
CA GLY A 104 5.28 -1.32 0.65
C GLY A 104 5.43 -1.78 2.10
N SER A 105 5.49 -3.10 2.31
CA SER A 105 5.56 -3.69 3.65
C SER A 105 6.89 -3.42 4.35
N LEU A 106 7.99 -3.38 3.60
CA LEU A 106 9.34 -3.18 4.16
C LEU A 106 9.52 -1.80 4.78
N SER A 107 8.93 -0.76 4.18
CA SER A 107 8.92 0.60 4.72
C SER A 107 8.27 0.68 6.11
N LYS A 108 7.33 -0.22 6.39
CA LYS A 108 6.59 -0.36 7.66
C LYS A 108 7.24 -1.39 8.59
N GLY A 109 8.48 -1.79 8.32
CA GLY A 109 9.24 -2.73 9.13
C GLY A 109 8.76 -4.18 9.05
N PHE A 110 8.08 -4.58 7.97
CA PHE A 110 7.61 -5.96 7.78
C PHE A 110 8.21 -6.59 6.54
N ALA A 111 8.54 -7.88 6.60
CA ALA A 111 8.80 -8.66 5.40
C ALA A 111 8.32 -10.11 5.57
N ALA A 112 7.48 -10.60 4.67
CA ALA A 112 7.20 -12.03 4.54
C ALA A 112 8.36 -12.78 3.86
N LYS A 113 8.24 -14.11 3.68
CA LYS A 113 9.36 -14.95 3.21
C LYS A 113 9.71 -14.63 1.76
N GLU A 114 8.66 -14.38 0.97
CA GLU A 114 8.73 -14.16 -0.47
C GLU A 114 8.39 -12.72 -0.88
N ASP A 115 8.28 -11.80 0.09
CA ASP A 115 8.01 -10.38 -0.22
C ASP A 115 9.17 -9.80 -1.03
N ASP A 116 8.82 -9.03 -2.04
CA ASP A 116 9.71 -8.21 -2.83
C ASP A 116 10.17 -6.95 -2.06
N ILE A 117 11.00 -6.13 -2.71
CA ILE A 117 11.39 -4.82 -2.20
C ILE A 117 10.84 -3.78 -3.17
N ASP A 118 9.84 -3.04 -2.71
CA ASP A 118 9.22 -1.94 -3.44
C ASP A 118 10.04 -0.66 -3.34
N TYR A 119 10.39 -0.09 -4.50
CA TYR A 119 11.06 1.19 -4.61
C TYR A 119 10.13 2.24 -5.19
N PHE A 120 10.02 3.36 -4.47
CA PHE A 120 9.47 4.61 -4.97
C PHE A 120 10.63 5.45 -5.51
N ILE A 121 10.55 5.83 -6.79
CA ILE A 121 11.65 6.51 -7.49
C ILE A 121 11.21 7.90 -7.92
N VAL A 122 12.01 8.90 -7.54
CA VAL A 122 11.86 10.27 -8.03
C VAL A 122 12.87 10.51 -9.14
N THR A 123 12.43 11.10 -10.24
CA THR A 123 13.24 11.37 -11.44
C THR A 123 13.38 12.86 -11.73
N GLU A 124 14.36 13.21 -12.57
CA GLU A 124 14.41 14.51 -13.23
C GLU A 124 13.14 14.70 -14.10
N PRO A 125 12.57 15.92 -14.18
CA PRO A 125 11.43 16.21 -15.04
C PRO A 125 11.69 15.76 -16.48
N GLU A 126 10.67 15.19 -17.12
CA GLU A 126 10.71 14.70 -18.51
C GLU A 126 11.76 13.61 -18.79
N ARG A 127 12.21 12.88 -17.75
CA ARG A 127 13.16 11.76 -17.89
C ARG A 127 12.65 10.45 -17.29
N LEU A 128 11.42 10.44 -16.76
CA LEU A 128 10.84 9.29 -16.05
C LEU A 128 10.84 8.01 -16.90
N TRP A 129 10.42 8.10 -18.16
CA TRP A 129 10.28 6.92 -19.01
C TRP A 129 11.61 6.39 -19.50
N LEU A 130 12.59 7.28 -19.70
CA LEU A 130 13.98 6.89 -19.91
C LEU A 130 14.53 6.12 -18.70
N VAL A 131 14.43 6.69 -17.50
CA VAL A 131 14.90 6.05 -16.25
C VAL A 131 14.24 4.70 -16.05
N ARG A 132 12.91 4.63 -16.12
CA ARG A 132 12.14 3.39 -16.00
C ARG A 132 12.61 2.35 -17.00
N SER A 133 12.87 2.75 -18.26
CA SER A 133 13.31 1.82 -19.30
C SER A 133 14.71 1.30 -19.02
N LEU A 134 15.66 2.15 -18.61
CA LEU A 134 17.01 1.74 -18.22
C LEU A 134 16.98 0.75 -17.05
N LEU A 135 16.21 1.04 -16.00
CA LEU A 135 16.07 0.14 -14.85
C LEU A 135 15.38 -1.18 -15.23
N THR A 136 14.39 -1.14 -16.13
CA THR A 136 13.72 -2.34 -16.63
C THR A 136 14.67 -3.21 -17.44
N ILE A 137 15.48 -2.61 -18.31
CA ILE A 137 16.51 -3.31 -19.10
C ILE A 137 17.54 -3.91 -18.15
N PHE A 138 18.04 -3.13 -17.18
CA PHE A 138 18.99 -3.60 -16.19
C PHE A 138 18.46 -4.83 -15.44
N LYS A 139 17.22 -4.76 -14.94
CA LYS A 139 16.57 -5.89 -14.27
C LYS A 139 16.48 -7.13 -15.16
N LYS A 140 16.14 -6.97 -16.44
CA LYS A 140 16.05 -8.10 -17.39
C LYS A 140 17.41 -8.73 -17.69
N VAL A 141 18.43 -7.90 -17.90
CA VAL A 141 19.76 -8.36 -18.34
C VAL A 141 20.60 -8.88 -17.17
N PHE A 142 20.65 -8.14 -16.06
CA PHE A 142 21.57 -8.45 -14.95
C PHE A 142 20.90 -9.14 -13.77
N LEU A 143 19.58 -9.00 -13.61
CA LEU A 143 18.83 -9.67 -12.53
C LEU A 143 17.94 -10.80 -13.05
N PHE A 144 18.11 -11.20 -14.32
CA PHE A 144 17.32 -12.25 -14.96
C PHE A 144 15.80 -12.05 -14.79
N ASN A 145 15.37 -10.79 -14.87
CA ASN A 145 14.00 -10.34 -14.69
C ASN A 145 13.40 -10.63 -13.29
N SER A 146 14.24 -10.86 -12.26
CA SER A 146 13.81 -11.06 -10.88
C SER A 146 13.30 -9.78 -10.24
N TYR A 147 12.12 -9.86 -9.61
CA TYR A 147 11.49 -8.74 -8.89
C TYR A 147 11.84 -8.73 -7.40
N ARG A 148 12.36 -9.84 -6.86
CA ARG A 148 12.52 -10.09 -5.42
C ARG A 148 13.26 -8.97 -4.68
N ASN A 149 14.23 -8.31 -5.31
CA ASN A 149 15.02 -7.25 -4.68
C ASN A 149 14.95 -5.91 -5.43
N PHE A 150 14.12 -5.83 -6.47
CA PHE A 150 14.16 -4.77 -7.48
C PHE A 150 12.77 -4.51 -8.07
N CYS A 151 11.75 -4.36 -7.23
CA CYS A 151 10.41 -4.04 -7.67
C CYS A 151 10.25 -2.52 -7.81
N ILE A 152 10.09 -2.05 -9.05
CA ILE A 152 9.99 -0.62 -9.39
C ILE A 152 8.58 -0.32 -9.89
N ASN A 153 7.65 -0.14 -8.96
CA ASN A 153 6.22 0.02 -9.23
C ASN A 153 5.72 1.46 -9.15
N TYR A 154 6.48 2.39 -8.55
CA TYR A 154 6.09 3.79 -8.43
C TYR A 154 7.21 4.74 -8.88
N PHE A 155 6.92 5.58 -9.86
CA PHE A 155 7.77 6.69 -10.27
C PHE A 155 7.00 8.00 -10.29
N VAL A 156 7.66 9.07 -9.87
CA VAL A 156 7.23 10.45 -10.10
C VAL A 156 8.42 11.27 -10.59
N ASP A 157 8.16 12.39 -11.27
CA ASP A 157 9.20 13.39 -11.47
C ASP A 157 9.22 14.42 -10.35
N SER A 158 10.35 15.10 -10.19
CA SER A 158 10.59 16.04 -9.08
C SER A 158 9.83 17.37 -9.18
N ASN A 159 9.09 17.61 -10.27
CA ASN A 159 8.16 18.75 -10.40
C ASN A 159 6.71 18.36 -10.08
N HIS A 160 6.40 17.06 -10.01
CA HIS A 160 5.06 16.53 -9.78
C HIS A 160 5.06 15.54 -8.60
N LEU A 161 5.51 15.98 -7.42
CA LEU A 161 5.56 15.13 -6.22
C LEU A 161 4.21 15.02 -5.50
N PHE A 162 3.26 15.93 -5.79
CA PHE A 162 1.92 15.91 -5.21
C PHE A 162 1.12 14.68 -5.67
N ILE A 163 0.64 13.89 -4.71
CA ILE A 163 -0.20 12.71 -4.94
C ILE A 163 -1.65 13.08 -4.72
N LYS A 164 -2.48 12.91 -5.77
CA LYS A 164 -3.86 13.40 -5.79
C LYS A 164 -4.84 12.60 -4.93
N GLU A 165 -4.60 11.31 -4.71
CA GLU A 165 -5.52 10.45 -3.98
C GLU A 165 -5.42 10.68 -2.46
N HIS A 166 -6.34 11.46 -1.88
CA HIS A 166 -6.36 11.72 -0.44
C HIS A 166 -7.25 10.70 0.28
N ASN A 167 -6.63 9.72 0.91
CA ASN A 167 -7.30 8.77 1.80
C ASN A 167 -6.28 8.15 2.77
N ARG A 168 -6.76 7.40 3.77
CA ARG A 168 -5.89 6.78 4.76
C ARG A 168 -4.85 5.84 4.15
N TYR A 169 -5.19 5.08 3.11
CA TYR A 169 -4.25 4.19 2.44
C TYR A 169 -3.10 4.94 1.78
N THR A 170 -3.40 5.93 0.94
CA THR A 170 -2.37 6.76 0.31
C THR A 170 -1.55 7.52 1.37
N ALA A 171 -2.20 8.01 2.44
CA ALA A 171 -1.49 8.65 3.56
C ALA A 171 -0.50 7.68 4.21
N THR A 172 -0.87 6.41 4.42
CA THR A 172 0.05 5.40 4.95
C THR A 172 1.21 5.16 3.97
N GLU A 173 0.93 5.06 2.68
CA GLU A 173 1.98 4.81 1.69
C GLU A 173 2.99 5.95 1.60
N ILE A 174 2.55 7.21 1.76
CA ILE A 174 3.43 8.39 1.77
C ILE A 174 4.15 8.55 3.12
N ALA A 175 3.41 8.52 4.23
CA ALA A 175 3.95 8.82 5.56
C ALA A 175 5.05 7.83 5.97
N PHE A 176 4.97 6.59 5.49
CA PHE A 176 5.89 5.52 5.87
C PHE A 176 7.04 5.34 4.88
N LEU A 177 7.16 6.16 3.83
CA LEU A 177 8.31 6.09 2.93
C LEU A 177 9.62 6.20 3.71
N VAL A 178 10.56 5.32 3.37
CA VAL A 178 11.89 5.31 4.00
C VAL A 178 12.92 5.81 2.99
N PRO A 179 13.50 7.01 3.16
CA PRO A 179 14.45 7.53 2.19
C PRO A 179 15.81 6.86 2.32
N LEU A 180 16.30 6.27 1.21
CA LEU A 180 17.64 5.66 1.15
C LEU A 180 18.60 6.40 0.20
N PHE A 181 18.08 7.24 -0.69
CA PHE A 181 18.84 8.19 -1.49
C PHE A 181 18.11 9.54 -1.55
N ASN A 182 18.85 10.62 -1.26
CA ASN A 182 18.39 12.02 -1.28
C ASN A 182 17.24 12.34 -0.30
N SER A 183 17.59 12.52 0.97
CA SER A 183 16.62 12.90 2.03
C SER A 183 15.95 14.25 1.78
N SER A 184 16.64 15.21 1.15
CA SER A 184 16.04 16.50 0.80
C SER A 184 14.89 16.36 -0.20
N MET A 185 14.99 15.41 -1.14
CA MET A 185 13.91 15.11 -2.08
C MET A 185 12.72 14.45 -1.38
N HIS A 186 12.99 13.60 -0.39
CA HIS A 186 11.93 13.04 0.45
C HIS A 186 11.20 14.12 1.25
N GLN A 187 11.93 15.08 1.82
CA GLN A 187 11.32 16.21 2.51
C GLN A 187 10.40 17.00 1.58
N ARG A 188 10.89 17.34 0.38
CA ARG A 188 10.07 18.03 -0.64
C ARG A 188 8.79 17.25 -0.99
N LEU A 189 8.87 15.92 -1.05
CA LEU A 189 7.70 15.08 -1.28
C LEU A 189 6.71 15.16 -0.11
N LEU A 190 7.18 15.09 1.13
CA LEU A 190 6.32 15.23 2.32
C LEU A 190 5.70 16.64 2.41
N ASP A 191 6.46 17.68 2.10
CA ASP A 191 5.98 19.07 2.14
C ASP A 191 4.85 19.30 1.12
N GLN A 192 5.00 18.77 -0.10
CA GLN A 192 3.93 18.82 -1.11
C GLN A 192 2.72 17.97 -0.73
N ASN A 193 2.88 16.95 0.11
CA ASN A 193 1.80 16.08 0.59
C ASN A 193 1.49 16.31 2.07
N SER A 194 1.52 17.57 2.51
CA SER A 194 1.32 17.94 3.93
C SER A 194 -0.03 17.50 4.52
N TRP A 195 -1.04 17.27 3.67
CA TRP A 195 -2.33 16.68 4.03
C TRP A 195 -2.21 15.32 4.74
N VAL A 196 -1.10 14.60 4.54
CA VAL A 196 -0.79 13.34 5.25
C VAL A 196 -0.79 13.52 6.78
N LYS A 197 -0.47 14.72 7.27
CA LYS A 197 -0.47 15.05 8.70
C LYS A 197 -1.88 15.01 9.32
N GLU A 198 -2.94 15.09 8.52
CA GLU A 198 -4.32 14.88 8.99
C GLU A 198 -4.53 13.44 9.50
N TYR A 199 -3.81 12.47 8.93
CA TYR A 199 -3.90 11.06 9.31
C TYR A 199 -2.81 10.64 10.30
N TYR A 200 -1.62 11.25 10.21
CA TYR A 200 -0.42 10.86 10.95
C TYR A 200 0.31 12.07 11.58
N PRO A 201 -0.34 12.87 12.44
CA PRO A 201 0.23 14.12 12.97
C PRO A 201 1.42 13.90 13.92
N ASN A 202 1.51 12.71 14.52
CA ASN A 202 2.56 12.36 15.48
C ASN A 202 3.68 11.51 14.87
N LEU A 203 3.58 11.17 13.58
CA LEU A 203 4.62 10.38 12.94
C LEU A 203 5.84 11.27 12.75
N MET A 204 6.80 11.13 13.65
CA MET A 204 8.08 11.81 13.53
C MET A 204 8.79 11.31 12.29
N GLU A 205 9.31 12.24 11.49
CA GLU A 205 10.26 11.94 10.42
C GLU A 205 11.46 11.24 11.05
N ASN A 206 11.58 9.95 10.78
CA ASN A 206 12.65 9.15 11.35
C ASN A 206 13.93 9.43 10.55
N ASN A 207 14.65 10.49 10.90
CA ASN A 207 15.86 10.92 10.18
C ASN A 207 17.07 9.98 10.39
N ASN A 208 16.90 8.87 11.12
CA ASN A 208 17.96 7.90 11.42
C ASN A 208 18.19 6.85 10.32
N TYR A 209 17.63 7.03 9.12
CA TYR A 209 17.97 6.18 8.00
C TYR A 209 19.33 6.58 7.41
N ASP A 210 20.16 5.57 7.11
CA ASP A 210 21.40 5.72 6.34
C ASP A 210 21.07 6.11 4.89
N CYS A 211 20.65 7.36 4.74
CA CYS A 211 20.31 7.98 3.47
C CYS A 211 21.57 8.63 2.92
N HIS A 212 22.03 8.14 1.77
CA HIS A 212 23.21 8.72 1.13
C HIS A 212 22.81 9.80 0.13
N ASN A 213 23.71 10.76 -0.06
CA ASN A 213 23.58 11.81 -1.09
C ASN A 213 24.65 11.68 -2.19
N ASN A 214 25.53 10.67 -2.07
CA ASN A 214 26.65 10.49 -2.99
C ASN A 214 26.16 10.07 -4.38
N GLU A 215 26.66 10.78 -5.38
CA GLU A 215 26.43 10.48 -6.79
C GLU A 215 27.76 10.22 -7.49
N PRO A 216 27.87 9.16 -8.31
CA PRO A 216 29.09 8.89 -9.05
C PRO A 216 29.30 9.97 -10.13
N ALA A 217 30.54 10.40 -10.36
CA ALA A 217 30.86 11.39 -11.39
C ALA A 217 30.41 10.94 -12.80
N LEU A 218 30.48 9.64 -13.07
CA LEU A 218 30.00 9.05 -14.32
C LEU A 218 28.52 9.34 -14.58
N LYS A 219 27.66 9.33 -13.55
CA LYS A 219 26.24 9.67 -13.67
C LYS A 219 26.09 11.08 -14.23
N ARG A 220 26.81 12.06 -13.68
CA ARG A 220 26.76 13.47 -14.12
C ARG A 220 27.24 13.66 -15.54
N LEU A 221 28.30 12.95 -15.95
CA LEU A 221 28.80 12.97 -17.31
C LEU A 221 27.75 12.43 -18.30
N VAL A 222 27.16 11.28 -17.99
CA VAL A 222 26.11 10.67 -18.83
C VAL A 222 24.88 11.58 -18.91
N GLU A 223 24.46 12.20 -17.80
CA GLU A 223 23.35 13.17 -17.82
C GLU A 223 23.66 14.39 -18.69
N LYS A 224 24.90 14.91 -18.66
CA LYS A 224 25.31 16.02 -19.52
C LYS A 224 25.29 15.65 -21.00
N LEU A 225 25.71 14.43 -21.35
CA LEU A 225 25.63 13.92 -22.72
C LEU A 225 24.18 13.70 -23.17
N LEU A 226 23.32 13.28 -22.25
CA LEU A 226 21.90 13.00 -22.49
C LEU A 226 20.98 14.18 -22.16
N SER A 227 21.47 15.41 -22.01
CA SER A 227 20.63 16.56 -21.64
C SER A 227 19.86 17.17 -22.82
N GLY A 228 20.23 16.81 -24.05
CA GLY A 228 19.70 17.43 -25.27
C GLY A 228 18.23 17.10 -25.62
N PRO A 229 17.65 17.80 -26.62
CA PRO A 229 16.25 17.62 -27.03
C PRO A 229 15.90 16.22 -27.54
N LEU A 230 16.90 15.50 -28.07
CA LEU A 230 16.74 14.11 -28.53
C LEU A 230 16.34 13.18 -27.38
N THR A 231 16.87 13.41 -26.18
CA THR A 231 16.51 12.63 -24.98
C THR A 231 15.06 12.84 -24.61
N GLY A 232 14.54 14.06 -24.70
CA GLY A 232 13.12 14.33 -24.51
C GLY A 232 12.26 13.60 -25.53
N ARG A 233 12.64 13.61 -26.82
CA ARG A 233 11.94 12.84 -27.86
C ARG A 233 11.94 11.33 -27.59
N LEU A 234 13.07 10.80 -27.11
CA LEU A 234 13.20 9.39 -26.72
C LEU A 234 12.31 9.07 -25.52
N ASP A 235 12.30 9.90 -24.48
CA ASP A 235 11.40 9.75 -23.33
C ASP A 235 9.92 9.73 -23.78
N ASN A 236 9.51 10.66 -24.66
CA ASN A 236 8.16 10.69 -25.25
C ASN A 236 7.82 9.37 -25.96
N TYR A 237 8.77 8.83 -26.73
CA TYR A 237 8.59 7.57 -27.45
C TYR A 237 8.46 6.38 -26.49
N LEU A 238 9.34 6.29 -25.49
CA LEU A 238 9.32 5.24 -24.47
C LEU A 238 8.04 5.27 -23.64
N HIS A 239 7.52 6.46 -23.34
CA HIS A 239 6.20 6.63 -22.73
C HIS A 239 5.10 6.01 -23.57
N ARG A 240 4.96 6.43 -24.84
CA ARG A 240 3.90 5.93 -25.74
C ARG A 240 3.99 4.42 -25.91
N ARG A 241 5.21 3.90 -26.11
CA ARG A 241 5.46 2.47 -26.27
C ARG A 241 5.11 1.67 -25.02
N SER A 242 5.48 2.18 -23.84
CA SER A 242 5.17 1.55 -22.56
C SER A 242 3.68 1.58 -22.28
N ARG A 243 3.02 2.72 -22.50
CA ARG A 243 1.57 2.87 -22.31
C ARG A 243 0.79 1.91 -23.18
N SER A 244 1.12 1.83 -24.47
CA SER A 244 0.48 0.88 -25.39
C SER A 244 0.70 -0.57 -24.96
N TRP A 245 1.92 -0.91 -24.53
CA TRP A 245 2.23 -2.26 -24.04
C TRP A 245 1.46 -2.63 -22.76
N ILE A 246 1.42 -1.75 -21.76
CA ILE A 246 0.68 -1.97 -20.51
C ILE A 246 -0.82 -2.11 -20.83
N ARG A 247 -1.38 -1.21 -21.64
CA ARG A 247 -2.80 -1.28 -22.01
C ARG A 247 -3.15 -2.58 -22.73
N ARG A 248 -2.26 -3.08 -23.60
CA ARG A 248 -2.44 -4.37 -24.28
C ARG A 248 -2.36 -5.55 -23.33
N GLN A 249 -1.43 -5.53 -22.36
CA GLN A 249 -1.34 -6.60 -21.35
C GLN A 249 -2.58 -6.69 -20.47
N PHE A 250 -3.16 -5.55 -20.10
CA PHE A 250 -4.35 -5.49 -19.24
C PHE A 250 -5.61 -5.12 -20.02
N SER A 251 -5.75 -5.65 -21.25
CA SER A 251 -6.90 -5.39 -22.12
C SER A 251 -8.22 -5.91 -21.56
N HIS A 252 -8.15 -6.90 -20.66
CA HIS A 252 -9.31 -7.44 -19.94
C HIS A 252 -9.88 -6.48 -18.88
N MET A 253 -9.14 -5.44 -18.49
CA MET A 253 -9.63 -4.43 -17.54
C MET A 253 -10.37 -3.31 -18.26
N ASN A 254 -11.56 -2.98 -17.77
CA ASN A 254 -12.26 -1.76 -18.16
C ASN A 254 -11.45 -0.50 -17.80
N ASP A 255 -11.83 0.65 -18.36
CA ASP A 255 -11.06 1.89 -18.21
C ASP A 255 -10.98 2.36 -16.75
N ASP A 256 -12.06 2.22 -15.97
CA ASP A 256 -12.07 2.63 -14.56
C ASP A 256 -11.13 1.79 -13.71
N THR A 257 -11.19 0.46 -13.86
CA THR A 257 -10.30 -0.47 -13.14
C THR A 257 -8.84 -0.24 -13.55
N PHE A 258 -8.60 -0.02 -14.84
CA PHE A 258 -7.27 0.29 -15.33
C PHE A 258 -6.75 1.61 -14.76
N ALA A 259 -7.55 2.68 -14.74
CA ALA A 259 -7.16 3.99 -14.22
C ALA A 259 -6.91 3.99 -12.70
N ARG A 260 -7.58 3.11 -11.95
CA ARG A 260 -7.35 2.92 -10.52
C ARG A 260 -6.06 2.14 -10.21
N ASN A 261 -5.73 1.14 -11.03
CA ASN A 261 -4.54 0.29 -10.87
C ASN A 261 -3.28 0.88 -11.49
N PHE A 262 -3.44 1.64 -12.58
CA PHE A 262 -2.33 2.15 -13.38
C PHE A 262 -2.47 3.65 -13.60
N ARG A 263 -1.44 4.40 -13.17
CA ARG A 263 -1.20 5.77 -13.66
C ARG A 263 -0.04 5.69 -14.64
N VAL A 264 -0.26 6.08 -15.89
CA VAL A 264 0.73 5.97 -16.98
C VAL A 264 0.83 7.31 -17.70
N LEU A 265 1.24 8.32 -16.94
CA LEU A 265 1.35 9.71 -17.36
C LEU A 265 2.79 10.04 -17.75
N ARG A 266 3.03 11.26 -18.24
CA ARG A 266 4.39 11.71 -18.55
C ARG A 266 5.27 11.85 -17.32
N HIS A 267 4.69 12.34 -16.24
CA HIS A 267 5.36 12.67 -14.97
C HIS A 267 5.11 11.65 -13.86
N GLU A 268 4.29 10.62 -14.09
CA GLU A 268 3.92 9.64 -13.07
C GLU A 268 3.74 8.25 -13.69
N LEU A 269 4.31 7.25 -13.02
CA LEU A 269 3.98 5.85 -13.21
C LEU A 269 3.58 5.23 -11.86
N LYS A 270 2.36 4.71 -11.79
CA LYS A 270 1.90 3.77 -10.75
C LYS A 270 1.56 2.46 -11.44
N TYR A 271 2.19 1.36 -11.05
CA TYR A 271 2.02 0.05 -11.65
C TYR A 271 1.58 -0.98 -10.61
N LEU A 272 0.27 -1.19 -10.49
CA LEU A 272 -0.32 -2.09 -9.49
C LEU A 272 -1.27 -3.07 -10.16
N PRO A 273 -0.74 -4.18 -10.71
CA PRO A 273 -1.56 -5.14 -11.45
C PRO A 273 -2.57 -5.89 -10.57
N ASN A 274 -2.32 -5.96 -9.26
CA ASN A 274 -3.16 -6.70 -8.32
C ASN A 274 -4.19 -5.76 -7.69
N SER A 275 -5.47 -6.00 -7.98
CA SER A 275 -6.63 -5.19 -7.55
C SER A 275 -6.86 -5.15 -6.04
N GLN A 276 -6.08 -5.89 -5.24
CA GLN A 276 -6.27 -5.98 -3.80
C GLN A 276 -6.19 -4.62 -3.09
N GLN A 277 -5.35 -3.70 -3.58
CA GLN A 277 -5.21 -2.36 -3.02
C GLN A 277 -6.47 -1.50 -3.22
N LEU A 278 -7.23 -1.75 -4.29
CA LEU A 278 -8.47 -1.02 -4.60
C LEU A 278 -9.56 -1.24 -3.54
N SER A 279 -9.51 -2.37 -2.85
CA SER A 279 -10.48 -2.77 -1.82
C SER A 279 -10.11 -2.37 -0.40
N ILE A 280 -8.93 -1.77 -0.17
CA ILE A 280 -8.45 -1.50 1.19
C ILE A 280 -9.38 -0.53 1.92
N MET A 281 -9.79 0.55 1.27
CA MET A 281 -10.69 1.53 1.87
C MET A 281 -12.10 0.96 2.05
N ASP A 282 -12.57 0.11 1.14
CA ASP A 282 -13.87 -0.56 1.26
C ASP A 282 -13.87 -1.49 2.50
N LYS A 283 -12.85 -2.36 2.62
CA LYS A 283 -12.64 -3.23 3.79
C LYS A 283 -12.51 -2.45 5.09
N TYR A 284 -11.85 -1.29 5.04
CA TYR A 284 -11.71 -0.42 6.20
C TYR A 284 -13.06 0.14 6.63
N ASN A 285 -13.83 0.70 5.70
CA ASN A 285 -15.15 1.26 5.97
C ASN A 285 -16.10 0.19 6.49
N GLU A 286 -16.10 -1.02 5.93
CA GLU A 286 -16.87 -2.16 6.43
C GLU A 286 -16.53 -2.53 7.87
N ARG A 287 -15.25 -2.49 8.24
CA ARG A 287 -14.78 -2.79 9.61
C ARG A 287 -15.20 -1.69 10.59
N VAL A 288 -15.07 -0.42 10.21
CA VAL A 288 -15.49 0.71 11.02
C VAL A 288 -17.01 0.71 11.21
N ASN A 289 -17.79 0.50 10.14
CA ASN A 289 -19.25 0.45 10.23
C ASN A 289 -19.74 -0.69 11.12
N ARG A 290 -19.10 -1.86 11.07
CA ARG A 290 -19.40 -2.96 12.00
C ARG A 290 -19.13 -2.57 13.45
N TYR A 291 -18.03 -1.87 13.71
CA TYR A 291 -17.73 -1.37 15.05
C TYR A 291 -18.76 -0.35 15.53
N LEU A 292 -19.10 0.65 14.71
CA LEU A 292 -20.07 1.69 15.08
C LEU A 292 -21.45 1.08 15.40
N LYS A 293 -21.92 0.10 14.61
CA LYS A 293 -23.17 -0.61 14.88
C LYS A 293 -23.16 -1.40 16.20
N VAL A 294 -22.01 -1.93 16.61
CA VAL A 294 -21.87 -2.62 17.90
C VAL A 294 -21.85 -1.60 19.05
N ALA A 295 -21.22 -0.43 18.84
CA ALA A 295 -21.15 0.64 19.83
C ALA A 295 -22.51 1.33 20.06
N GLU A 296 -23.35 1.44 19.03
CA GLU A 296 -24.70 2.02 19.12
C GLU A 296 -25.73 1.09 19.81
N GLY A 297 -25.38 -0.18 20.06
CA GLY A 297 -26.30 -1.19 20.59
C GLY A 297 -27.46 -1.49 19.62
N PRO A 298 -28.40 -2.39 19.97
CA PRO A 298 -29.65 -2.47 19.25
C PRO A 298 -30.34 -1.11 19.45
N GLN A 299 -30.51 -0.33 18.38
CA GLN A 299 -31.55 0.67 18.39
C GLN A 299 -32.84 -0.07 18.72
N ILE A 300 -33.40 0.20 19.89
CA ILE A 300 -34.76 -0.20 20.22
C ILE A 300 -35.59 0.50 19.17
N GLY A 301 -35.93 -0.22 18.10
CA GLY A 301 -36.88 0.23 17.12
C GLY A 301 -38.12 0.59 17.89
N GLU A 302 -38.52 1.86 17.81
CA GLU A 302 -39.85 2.27 18.23
C GLU A 302 -40.82 1.25 17.63
N GLY A 303 -41.52 0.55 18.51
CA GLY A 303 -42.45 -0.49 18.12
C GLY A 303 -43.46 0.07 17.11
N PRO A 304 -43.99 -0.77 16.21
CA PRO A 304 -44.94 -0.29 15.21
C PRO A 304 -46.12 0.36 15.92
N GLN A 305 -46.29 1.67 15.71
CA GLN A 305 -47.52 2.35 16.06
C GLN A 305 -48.64 1.65 15.29
N VAL A 306 -49.51 0.99 16.05
CA VAL A 306 -50.77 0.45 15.60
C VAL A 306 -51.65 1.63 15.20
N THR A 307 -51.78 1.89 13.91
CA THR A 307 -52.92 2.64 13.36
C THR A 307 -53.79 1.70 12.55
N GLU A 308 -54.98 1.49 13.08
CA GLU A 308 -56.05 0.63 12.59
C GLU A 308 -56.77 1.25 11.36
N ARG A 309 -57.11 0.37 10.40
CA ARG A 309 -58.15 0.48 9.33
C ARG A 309 -57.77 1.36 8.12
N GLN A 310 -57.86 0.89 6.87
CA GLN A 310 -59.06 0.35 6.22
C GLN A 310 -58.72 -0.55 5.01
N GLN A 311 -59.62 -1.51 4.75
CA GLN A 311 -59.64 -2.46 3.64
C GLN A 311 -59.94 -1.77 2.30
N VAL A 312 -59.50 -2.36 1.18
CA VAL A 312 -60.34 -2.90 0.07
C VAL A 312 -59.42 -3.53 -1.00
N ALA A 313 -59.64 -4.83 -1.25
CA ALA A 313 -59.56 -5.64 -2.49
C ALA A 313 -58.31 -5.53 -3.43
N GLU A 314 -57.83 -6.54 -4.17
CA GLU A 314 -58.40 -7.79 -4.65
C GLU A 314 -57.32 -8.67 -5.36
N HIS A 315 -57.45 -10.00 -5.23
CA HIS A 315 -57.07 -11.11 -6.15
C HIS A 315 -55.66 -11.26 -6.81
N GLN A 316 -54.96 -12.36 -6.41
CA GLN A 316 -54.51 -13.54 -7.22
C GLN A 316 -53.33 -14.25 -6.51
N ARG A 317 -53.51 -15.41 -5.83
CA ARG A 317 -53.36 -16.83 -6.29
C ARG A 317 -52.12 -17.06 -7.20
N VAL A 318 -51.22 -18.04 -7.06
CA VAL A 318 -51.14 -19.34 -6.33
C VAL A 318 -49.70 -19.91 -6.50
N ALA A 319 -49.30 -20.81 -5.58
CA ALA A 319 -48.31 -21.92 -5.68
C ALA A 319 -46.81 -21.67 -5.43
N ASP A 320 -46.38 -22.15 -4.25
CA ASP A 320 -45.15 -22.93 -3.98
C ASP A 320 -45.56 -24.45 -4.04
N PRO A 321 -44.70 -25.51 -4.07
CA PRO A 321 -43.42 -25.57 -3.37
C PRO A 321 -42.29 -26.51 -3.92
N GLN A 322 -41.16 -26.49 -3.19
CA GLN A 322 -40.24 -27.61 -2.86
C GLN A 322 -38.97 -27.92 -3.69
N ARG A 323 -37.82 -27.69 -3.01
CA ARG A 323 -36.80 -28.67 -2.56
C ARG A 323 -35.64 -29.06 -3.49
N ALA A 324 -34.41 -28.77 -3.05
CA ALA A 324 -33.27 -29.70 -3.10
C ALA A 324 -32.16 -29.28 -2.12
N GLU A 325 -31.78 -30.24 -1.27
CA GLU A 325 -30.78 -30.20 -0.20
C GLU A 325 -29.33 -30.34 -0.72
N GLU A 326 -28.39 -29.83 0.11
CA GLU A 326 -27.04 -30.32 0.45
C GLU A 326 -26.11 -30.91 -0.64
N ARG A 327 -24.89 -30.35 -0.76
CA ARG A 327 -23.61 -31.10 -0.69
C ARG A 327 -22.45 -30.25 -0.16
N HIS A 328 -21.56 -30.97 0.51
CA HIS A 328 -20.48 -30.58 1.43
C HIS A 328 -19.22 -29.89 0.86
N ARG A 329 -18.47 -29.34 1.83
CA ARG A 329 -16.99 -29.36 2.02
C ARG A 329 -16.13 -28.29 1.34
N ALA A 330 -15.60 -27.44 2.22
CA ALA A 330 -14.19 -27.11 2.42
C ALA A 330 -13.28 -27.07 1.18
N THR A 331 -12.80 -25.87 0.83
CA THR A 331 -11.37 -25.63 0.59
C THR A 331 -11.06 -24.14 0.76
N ASP A 332 -10.03 -23.92 1.57
CA ASP A 332 -9.28 -22.68 1.79
C ASP A 332 -8.64 -22.19 0.47
N PRO A 333 -8.81 -20.92 0.04
CA PRO A 333 -8.06 -20.38 -1.09
C PRO A 333 -7.10 -19.27 -0.62
N GLN A 334 -6.05 -19.66 0.09
CA GLN A 334 -4.76 -19.03 -0.16
C GLN A 334 -4.08 -19.78 -1.30
N ARG A 335 -3.59 -19.00 -2.28
CA ARG A 335 -2.48 -19.35 -3.19
C ARG A 335 -2.86 -20.08 -4.48
N ALA A 336 -3.30 -19.31 -5.46
CA ALA A 336 -2.84 -19.37 -6.85
C ALA A 336 -3.63 -18.32 -7.65
N THR A 337 -2.94 -17.30 -8.16
CA THR A 337 -3.29 -16.55 -9.38
C THR A 337 -2.36 -15.34 -9.47
N ASP A 338 -1.19 -15.55 -10.07
CA ASP A 338 -0.35 -14.46 -10.57
C ASP A 338 -0.09 -14.76 -12.06
N PRO A 339 -0.70 -14.01 -13.00
CA PRO A 339 -0.50 -14.24 -14.43
C PRO A 339 0.86 -13.76 -14.96
N GLN A 340 1.77 -13.22 -14.13
CA GLN A 340 3.07 -12.72 -14.61
C GLN A 340 4.21 -13.75 -14.61
N ARG A 341 3.91 -15.04 -14.45
CA ARG A 341 4.89 -16.14 -14.48
C ARG A 341 4.90 -16.96 -15.78
N ALA A 342 4.26 -16.50 -16.85
CA ALA A 342 4.28 -17.18 -18.14
C ALA A 342 5.31 -16.56 -19.10
N THR A 343 6.61 -16.73 -18.81
CA THR A 343 7.71 -16.83 -19.79
C THR A 343 8.99 -17.12 -19.00
N ASP A 344 9.26 -18.39 -18.72
CA ASP A 344 10.56 -18.86 -18.24
C ASP A 344 10.92 -20.12 -19.05
N PRO A 345 11.84 -20.04 -20.03
CA PRO A 345 12.21 -21.19 -20.84
C PRO A 345 13.41 -21.90 -20.23
N GLN A 346 13.29 -22.43 -19.01
CA GLN A 346 14.25 -23.41 -18.47
C GLN A 346 13.55 -24.39 -17.54
N ARG A 347 12.94 -25.41 -18.14
CA ARG A 347 12.79 -26.76 -17.55
C ARG A 347 12.34 -27.74 -18.63
N THR A 348 13.31 -28.18 -19.42
CA THR A 348 13.27 -29.47 -20.09
C THR A 348 14.59 -30.16 -19.78
N THR A 349 14.47 -31.47 -19.49
CA THR A 349 15.48 -32.52 -19.25
C THR A 349 15.92 -32.77 -17.81
N GLU A 350 15.38 -33.90 -17.34
CA GLU A 350 15.83 -34.87 -16.30
C GLU A 350 15.74 -34.51 -14.82
#